data_AF-A0A670ZQL3-F1
#
_entry.id   AF-A0A670ZQL3-F1
#
_cell.length_a   1.000
_cell.length_b   1.000
_cell.length_c   1.000
_cell.angle_alpha   90.00
_cell.angle_beta   90.00
_cell.angle_gamma   90.00
#
_symmetry.space_group_name_H-M   'P 1'
#
loop_
_entity.id
_entity.type
_entity.pdbx_description
1 polymer ?
#
loop_
_entity_poly.entity_id
_entity_poly.type
_entity_poly.pdbx_seq_one_letter_code
_entity_poly.pdbx_strand_id
1 'polypeptide(L)'
;GCCFKSAESVEAFTSQDFKGSRDQIWSPATKGSAGIDLPLAEDLELGYPHVVCLGSTDFYGPLPPASVGLLLPRSSAHKRKLFVVPGVIDSDYEGQIKIQVHSPVPQSLKKGDCFAQLLVLPYLSLGESDRIRQGGFGSTDMFTGKCYCTFPTDCFAPSR
;
A
#
# COMPACT_ATOMS: atom_id res chain seq x y z
N GLY A 1 11.33 -36.43 -23.80
CA GLY A 1 11.95 -35.52 -22.82
C GLY A 1 11.51 -34.12 -23.16
N CYS A 2 10.76 -33.47 -22.27
CA CYS A 2 10.32 -32.09 -22.47
C CYS A 2 11.50 -31.17 -22.11
N CYS A 3 12.05 -30.45 -23.09
CA CYS A 3 13.07 -29.44 -22.86
C CYS A 3 12.43 -28.25 -22.12
N PHE A 4 12.72 -28.11 -20.83
CA PHE A 4 12.65 -26.83 -20.14
C PHE A 4 13.64 -25.89 -20.84
N LYS A 5 13.14 -24.96 -21.66
CA LYS A 5 13.95 -23.83 -22.11
C LYS A 5 14.26 -22.96 -20.89
N SER A 6 15.53 -22.65 -20.73
CA SER A 6 16.12 -21.91 -19.63
C SER A 6 15.37 -20.61 -19.36
N ALA A 7 15.07 -20.34 -18.09
CA ALA A 7 14.71 -19.02 -17.62
C ALA A 7 15.87 -18.07 -17.90
N GLU A 8 15.66 -17.16 -18.85
CA GLU A 8 16.55 -16.01 -19.07
C GLU A 8 16.51 -15.11 -17.83
N SER A 9 17.67 -14.54 -17.54
CA SER A 9 18.05 -13.84 -16.31
C SER A 9 17.00 -12.83 -15.82
N VAL A 10 16.45 -13.05 -14.62
CA VAL A 10 15.84 -11.95 -13.86
C VAL A 10 16.98 -11.04 -13.40
N GLU A 11 17.23 -9.96 -14.14
CA GLU A 11 18.13 -8.91 -13.64
C GLU A 11 17.57 -8.39 -12.31
N ALA A 12 18.42 -8.35 -11.28
CA ALA A 12 18.03 -7.85 -9.98
C ALA A 12 17.73 -6.35 -10.12
N PHE A 13 16.44 -5.99 -10.10
CA PHE A 13 16.00 -4.60 -10.12
C PHE A 13 16.55 -3.89 -8.88
N THR A 14 17.38 -2.87 -9.09
CA THR A 14 18.04 -2.18 -7.98
C THR A 14 17.22 -0.97 -7.54
N SER A 15 17.39 -0.52 -6.30
CA SER A 15 16.72 0.69 -5.80
C SER A 15 17.06 1.96 -6.62
N GLN A 16 18.10 1.91 -7.47
CA GLN A 16 18.51 3.00 -8.34
C GLN A 16 17.63 3.14 -9.59
N ASP A 17 16.86 2.09 -9.91
CA ASP A 17 15.96 2.04 -11.07
C ASP A 17 14.57 2.64 -10.77
N PHE A 18 14.29 2.96 -9.50
CA PHE A 18 13.11 3.70 -9.09
C PHE A 18 13.34 5.21 -9.20
N LYS A 19 13.02 5.80 -10.36
CA LYS A 19 12.72 7.24 -10.45
C LYS A 19 11.20 7.44 -10.45
N GLY A 20 10.62 7.64 -9.27
CA GLY A 20 9.25 8.14 -9.17
C GLY A 20 9.13 9.49 -9.88
N SER A 21 7.99 9.78 -10.51
CA SER A 21 7.82 10.97 -11.37
C SER A 21 7.83 12.32 -10.62
N ARG A 22 7.98 12.31 -9.29
CA ARG A 22 8.06 13.48 -8.41
C ARG A 22 8.95 13.16 -7.22
N ASP A 23 10.21 13.63 -7.16
CA ASP A 23 11.17 13.63 -6.03
C ASP A 23 11.04 12.52 -4.95
N GLN A 24 10.54 11.33 -5.33
CA GLN A 24 10.16 10.25 -4.43
C GLN A 24 11.37 9.35 -4.33
N ILE A 25 11.94 9.33 -3.13
CA ILE A 25 13.08 8.49 -2.84
C ILE A 25 12.55 7.12 -2.40
N TRP A 26 12.53 6.19 -3.35
CA TRP A 26 12.27 4.77 -3.12
C TRP A 26 13.53 4.10 -2.56
N SER A 27 13.88 4.43 -1.31
CA SER A 27 15.08 3.87 -0.66
C SER A 27 14.74 2.81 0.38
N PRO A 28 15.33 1.61 0.30
CA PRO A 28 15.28 0.66 1.39
C PRO A 28 16.03 1.20 2.62
N ALA A 29 15.61 0.80 3.82
CA ALA A 29 16.24 1.25 5.07
C ALA A 29 17.71 0.82 5.21
N THR A 30 18.07 -0.32 4.63
CA THR A 30 19.44 -0.85 4.60
C THR A 30 19.71 -1.53 3.27
N LYS A 31 20.98 -1.83 2.96
CA LYS A 31 21.36 -2.57 1.74
C LYS A 31 20.72 -3.96 1.64
N GLY A 32 20.36 -4.58 2.77
CA GLY A 32 19.75 -5.91 2.80
C GLY A 32 18.23 -5.89 3.04
N SER A 33 17.61 -4.72 3.11
CA SER A 33 16.17 -4.61 3.32
C SER A 33 15.43 -4.96 2.03
N ALA A 34 14.53 -5.93 2.13
CA ALA A 34 13.70 -6.33 0.99
C ALA A 34 12.57 -5.31 0.72
N GLY A 35 11.97 -4.78 1.78
CA GLY A 35 10.87 -3.82 1.70
C GLY A 35 11.32 -2.36 1.81
N ILE A 36 10.53 -1.47 1.20
CA ILE A 36 10.63 -0.03 1.30
C ILE A 36 9.62 0.44 2.34
N ASP A 37 10.09 1.14 3.36
CA ASP A 37 9.26 1.65 4.45
C ASP A 37 8.31 2.74 3.92
N LEU A 38 7.01 2.63 4.23
CA LEU A 38 5.97 3.57 3.80
C LEU A 38 5.55 4.48 4.97
N PRO A 39 6.13 5.70 5.09
CA PRO A 39 5.71 6.69 6.07
C PRO A 39 4.33 7.29 5.72
N LEU A 40 3.57 7.66 6.75
CA LEU A 40 2.37 8.47 6.60
C LEU A 40 2.69 9.87 6.08
N ALA A 41 1.90 10.35 5.12
CA ALA A 41 1.98 11.71 4.59
C ALA A 41 1.30 12.75 5.51
N GLU A 42 0.36 12.30 6.34
CA GLU A 42 -0.49 13.12 7.21
C GLU A 42 -0.81 12.41 8.53
N ASP A 43 -1.25 13.16 9.54
CA ASP A 43 -1.72 12.61 10.80
C ASP A 43 -2.98 11.76 10.58
N LEU A 44 -3.07 10.63 11.28
CA LEU A 44 -4.19 9.70 11.17
C LEU A 44 -4.70 9.28 12.54
N GLU A 45 -5.98 9.54 12.79
CA GLU A 45 -6.66 9.12 14.02
C GLU A 45 -7.40 7.80 13.80
N LEU A 46 -7.03 6.78 14.56
CA LEU A 46 -7.70 5.49 14.57
C LEU A 46 -8.80 5.49 15.63
N GLY A 47 -10.05 5.49 15.17
CA GLY A 47 -11.24 5.40 16.03
C GLY A 47 -11.46 4.00 16.62
N TYR A 48 -12.46 3.89 17.51
CA TYR A 48 -12.83 2.63 18.18
C TYR A 48 -14.31 2.31 18.00
N PRO A 49 -14.71 1.02 17.92
CA PRO A 49 -13.91 -0.17 17.58
C PRO A 49 -14.07 -0.57 16.09
N HIS A 50 -13.06 -1.25 15.54
CA HIS A 50 -13.08 -1.96 14.24
C HIS A 50 -13.27 -1.13 12.96
N VAL A 51 -12.96 0.17 12.98
CA VAL A 51 -12.91 0.95 11.74
C VAL A 51 -11.56 0.75 11.07
N VAL A 52 -11.56 0.26 9.84
CA VAL A 52 -10.37 0.30 8.98
C VAL A 52 -10.22 1.71 8.45
N CYS A 53 -9.09 2.32 8.76
CA CYS A 53 -8.74 3.65 8.29
C CYS A 53 -7.76 3.56 7.11
N LEU A 54 -7.79 4.58 6.24
CA LEU A 54 -6.88 4.72 5.12
C LEU A 54 -5.81 5.77 5.45
N GLY A 55 -4.57 5.33 5.62
CA GLY A 55 -3.42 6.21 5.75
C GLY A 55 -2.82 6.55 4.39
N SER A 56 -2.79 7.84 4.06
CA SER A 56 -2.14 8.33 2.84
C SER A 56 -0.61 8.26 2.97
N THR A 57 0.08 7.94 1.88
CA THR A 57 1.54 7.98 1.79
C THR A 57 1.96 8.92 0.65
N ASP A 58 3.21 9.38 0.66
CA ASP A 58 3.74 10.19 -0.46
C ASP A 58 4.25 9.31 -1.63
N PHE A 59 3.88 8.03 -1.68
CA PHE A 59 4.27 7.08 -2.72
C PHE A 59 3.14 6.89 -3.73
N TYR A 60 3.50 6.92 -5.01
CA TYR A 60 2.59 6.79 -6.13
C TYR A 60 3.16 5.79 -7.12
N GLY A 61 2.31 5.00 -7.77
CA GLY A 61 2.77 4.25 -8.91
C GLY A 61 2.90 5.12 -10.18
N PRO A 62 3.10 4.49 -11.34
CA PRO A 62 3.17 3.05 -11.57
C PRO A 62 4.42 2.40 -10.94
N LEU A 63 4.34 1.10 -10.67
CA LEU A 63 5.53 0.32 -10.31
C LEU A 63 6.29 -0.06 -11.58
N PRO A 64 7.54 -0.54 -11.49
CA PRO A 64 8.26 -1.06 -12.64
C PRO A 64 7.44 -2.09 -13.42
N PRO A 65 7.54 -2.12 -14.76
CA PRO A 65 6.84 -3.12 -15.57
C PRO A 65 7.15 -4.55 -15.11
N ALA A 66 6.18 -5.47 -15.28
CA ALA A 66 6.28 -6.86 -14.85
C ALA A 66 6.62 -7.06 -13.35
N SER A 67 6.26 -6.08 -12.51
CA SER A 67 6.39 -6.17 -11.06
C SER A 67 5.05 -6.06 -10.33
N VAL A 68 5.01 -6.56 -9.10
CA VAL A 68 3.90 -6.44 -8.18
C VAL A 68 4.41 -5.89 -6.86
N GLY A 69 3.68 -4.95 -6.27
CA GLY A 69 3.95 -4.43 -4.94
C GLY A 69 3.11 -5.17 -3.91
N LEU A 70 3.74 -5.77 -2.90
CA LEU A 70 3.07 -6.33 -1.74
C LEU A 70 3.17 -5.33 -0.59
N LEU A 71 2.04 -4.72 -0.24
CA LEU A 71 1.93 -3.87 0.94
C LEU A 71 1.75 -4.77 2.17
N LEU A 72 2.74 -4.76 3.06
CA LEU A 72 2.83 -5.64 4.22
C LEU A 72 3.07 -4.83 5.50
N PRO A 73 2.63 -5.32 6.68
CA PRO A 73 3.02 -4.72 7.95
C PRO A 73 4.53 -4.78 8.16
N ARG A 74 5.07 -3.76 8.86
CA ARG A 74 6.39 -3.89 9.48
C ARG A 74 6.32 -4.88 10.64
N SER A 75 7.42 -5.58 10.91
CA SER A 75 7.50 -6.49 12.07
C SER A 75 7.23 -5.78 13.40
N SER A 76 7.51 -4.48 13.48
CA SER A 76 7.24 -3.63 14.64
C SER A 76 5.78 -3.16 14.77
N ALA A 77 4.95 -3.28 13.73
CA ALA A 77 3.57 -2.77 13.73
C ALA A 77 2.72 -3.42 14.83
N HIS A 78 2.83 -4.75 14.98
CA HIS A 78 2.11 -5.51 16.01
C HIS A 78 2.52 -5.10 17.43
N LYS A 79 3.77 -4.66 17.65
CA LYS A 79 4.22 -4.13 18.96
C LYS A 79 3.49 -2.82 19.32
N ARG A 80 3.06 -2.06 18.30
CA ARG A 80 2.23 -0.86 18.44
C ARG A 80 0.72 -1.17 18.43
N LYS A 81 0.31 -2.44 18.40
CA LYS A 81 -1.09 -2.88 18.24
C LYS A 81 -1.73 -2.42 16.92
N LEU A 82 -0.92 -2.21 15.89
CA LEU A 82 -1.40 -1.83 14.56
C LEU A 82 -1.53 -3.07 13.68
N PHE A 83 -2.71 -3.22 13.08
CA PHE A 83 -3.04 -4.30 12.16
C PHE A 83 -3.21 -3.72 10.77
N VAL A 84 -2.18 -3.92 9.93
CA VAL A 84 -2.20 -3.51 8.52
C VAL A 84 -2.88 -4.61 7.71
N VAL A 85 -3.85 -4.23 6.89
CA VAL A 85 -4.47 -5.15 5.92
C VAL A 85 -3.50 -5.29 4.73
N PRO A 86 -3.00 -6.50 4.44
CA PRO A 86 -2.11 -6.70 3.30
C PRO A 86 -2.81 -6.33 1.99
N GLY A 87 -2.05 -5.80 1.04
CA GLY A 87 -2.57 -5.36 -0.25
C GLY A 87 -1.65 -5.71 -1.40
N VAL A 88 -2.25 -5.92 -2.58
CA VAL A 88 -1.54 -6.06 -3.85
C VAL A 88 -1.64 -4.73 -4.60
N ILE A 89 -0.50 -4.20 -5.00
CA ILE A 89 -0.36 -3.01 -5.84
C ILE A 89 0.11 -3.50 -7.21
N ASP A 90 -0.74 -3.33 -8.19
CA ASP A 90 -0.44 -3.71 -9.56
C ASP A 90 0.56 -2.76 -10.22
N SER A 91 1.30 -3.24 -11.21
CA SER A 91 2.29 -2.41 -11.91
C SER A 91 1.69 -1.18 -12.60
N ASP A 92 0.47 -1.31 -13.11
CA ASP A 92 -0.25 -0.26 -13.84
C ASP A 92 -1.07 0.67 -12.92
N TYR A 93 -0.97 0.51 -11.59
CA TYR A 93 -1.66 1.39 -10.67
C TYR A 93 -0.94 2.75 -10.59
N GLU A 94 -1.51 3.79 -11.19
CA GLU A 94 -0.93 5.16 -11.19
C GLU A 94 -1.30 5.99 -9.94
N GLY A 95 -2.15 5.45 -9.08
CA GLY A 95 -2.68 6.17 -7.93
C GLY A 95 -1.72 6.27 -6.75
N GLN A 96 -2.17 6.99 -5.73
CA GLN A 96 -1.49 7.08 -4.43
C GLN A 96 -1.58 5.74 -3.70
N ILE A 97 -0.45 5.22 -3.24
CA ILE A 97 -0.42 4.04 -2.39
C ILE A 97 -0.93 4.45 -0.99
N LYS A 98 -1.95 3.74 -0.51
CA LYS A 98 -2.54 3.98 0.81
C LYS A 98 -2.45 2.72 1.67
N ILE A 99 -2.28 2.92 2.96
CA ILE A 99 -2.18 1.84 3.94
C ILE A 99 -3.53 1.68 4.62
N GLN A 100 -4.12 0.48 4.51
CA GLN A 100 -5.29 0.10 5.29
C GLN A 100 -4.83 -0.38 6.67
N VAL A 101 -5.31 0.26 7.73
CA VAL A 101 -4.88 -0.05 9.10
C VAL A 101 -6.04 0.06 10.07
N HIS A 102 -6.04 -0.82 11.07
CA HIS A 102 -6.92 -0.71 12.23
C HIS A 102 -6.15 -1.02 13.52
N SER A 103 -6.74 -0.62 14.65
CA SER A 103 -6.22 -0.89 15.98
C SER A 103 -7.37 -1.27 16.92
N PRO A 104 -7.15 -2.19 17.88
CA PRO A 104 -8.16 -2.54 18.88
C PRO A 104 -8.32 -1.45 19.96
N VAL A 105 -7.47 -0.43 19.97
CA VAL A 105 -7.52 0.70 20.91
C VAL A 105 -7.44 2.01 20.13
N PRO A 106 -8.06 3.11 20.61
CA PRO A 106 -7.88 4.43 20.01
C PRO A 106 -6.40 4.81 19.95
N GLN A 107 -5.94 5.27 18.79
CA GLN A 107 -4.54 5.66 18.58
C GLN A 107 -4.41 6.82 17.60
N SER A 108 -3.56 7.79 17.95
CA SER A 108 -3.13 8.85 17.05
C SER A 108 -1.81 8.45 16.40
N LEU A 109 -1.79 8.37 15.07
CA LEU A 109 -0.59 8.16 14.27
C LEU A 109 -0.17 9.50 13.67
N LYS A 110 1.14 9.76 13.66
CA LYS A 110 1.67 11.05 13.20
C LYS A 110 2.24 10.95 11.80
N LYS A 111 2.22 12.06 11.07
CA LYS A 111 2.98 12.19 9.82
C LYS A 111 4.41 11.68 10.02
N GLY A 112 4.89 10.86 9.09
CA GLY A 112 6.21 10.22 9.14
C GLY A 112 6.23 8.88 9.90
N ASP A 113 5.17 8.51 10.63
CA ASP A 113 5.07 7.18 11.22
C ASP A 113 5.13 6.11 10.13
N CYS A 114 5.99 5.11 10.33
CA CYS A 114 6.14 4.01 9.40
C CYS A 114 5.80 2.68 10.08
N PHE A 115 4.70 2.06 9.63
CA PHE A 115 4.18 0.79 10.15
C PHE A 115 3.80 -0.20 9.04
N ALA A 116 3.90 0.18 7.77
CA ALA A 116 3.84 -0.70 6.62
C ALA A 116 5.11 -0.54 5.77
N GLN A 117 5.33 -1.53 4.90
CA GLN A 117 6.41 -1.55 3.93
C GLN A 117 5.88 -2.12 2.61
N LEU A 118 6.47 -1.69 1.49
CA LEU A 118 6.20 -2.23 0.17
C LEU A 118 7.34 -3.16 -0.24
N LEU A 119 7.01 -4.40 -0.57
CA LEU A 119 7.93 -5.34 -1.18
C LEU A 119 7.61 -5.44 -2.68
N VAL A 120 8.56 -5.07 -3.54
CA VAL A 120 8.37 -5.13 -5.00
C VAL A 120 9.01 -6.40 -5.53
N LEU A 121 8.22 -7.22 -6.21
CA LEU A 121 8.63 -8.53 -6.71
C LEU A 121 8.32 -8.65 -8.21
N PRO A 122 9.16 -9.35 -8.99
CA PRO A 122 8.77 -9.75 -10.34
C PRO A 122 7.56 -10.70 -10.28
N TYR A 123 6.66 -10.60 -11.25
CA TYR A 123 5.55 -11.55 -11.41
C TYR A 123 5.42 -12.02 -12.86
N LEU A 124 4.80 -13.18 -13.04
CA LEU A 124 4.49 -13.71 -14.37
C LEU A 124 3.10 -13.22 -14.80
N SER A 125 3.03 -12.52 -15.94
CA SER A 125 1.74 -12.17 -16.54
C SER A 125 1.01 -13.43 -17.00
N LEU A 126 -0.27 -13.56 -16.62
CA LEU A 126 -1.13 -14.69 -17.00
C LEU A 126 -1.87 -14.47 -18.33
N GLY A 127 -1.63 -13.36 -19.01
CA GLY A 127 -2.27 -12.99 -20.27
C GLY A 127 -2.51 -11.48 -20.37
N GLU A 128 -2.91 -11.02 -21.55
CA GLU A 128 -3.27 -9.62 -21.79
C GLU A 128 -4.77 -9.40 -21.57
N SER A 129 -5.13 -8.25 -21.02
CA SER A 129 -6.51 -7.78 -20.93
C SER A 129 -6.57 -6.34 -21.42
N ASP A 130 -7.51 -6.03 -22.32
CA ASP A 130 -7.74 -4.66 -22.81
C ASP A 130 -8.49 -3.77 -21.80
N ARG A 131 -8.73 -4.26 -20.58
CA ARG A 131 -9.47 -3.55 -19.54
C ARG A 131 -8.53 -2.61 -18.78
N ILE A 132 -8.73 -1.30 -18.97
CA ILE A 132 -8.07 -0.26 -18.17
C ILE A 132 -8.74 -0.19 -16.79
N ARG A 133 -7.97 -0.29 -15.71
CA ARG A 133 -8.47 -0.13 -14.35
C ARG A 133 -8.93 1.32 -14.10
N GLN A 134 -10.15 1.49 -13.62
CA GLN A 134 -10.69 2.80 -13.20
C GLN A 134 -10.84 2.93 -11.68
N GLY A 135 -9.97 2.27 -10.90
CA GLY A 135 -9.98 2.31 -9.44
C GLY A 135 -8.77 1.61 -8.81
N GLY A 136 -8.52 1.89 -7.53
CA GLY A 136 -7.54 1.16 -6.70
C GLY A 136 -8.20 0.10 -5.81
N PHE A 137 -7.38 -0.73 -5.14
CA PHE A 137 -7.80 -1.76 -4.17
C PHE A 137 -8.48 -3.02 -4.75
N GLY A 138 -8.05 -3.48 -5.93
CA GLY A 138 -8.50 -4.78 -6.47
C GLY A 138 -9.88 -4.78 -7.13
N SER A 139 -10.50 -3.61 -7.33
CA SER A 139 -11.81 -3.51 -7.99
C SER A 139 -11.66 -3.46 -9.51
N THR A 140 -12.08 -4.52 -10.21
CA THR A 140 -12.48 -4.44 -11.64
C THR A 140 -13.95 -4.04 -11.81
N ASP A 141 -14.67 -3.88 -10.71
CA ASP A 141 -16.07 -3.48 -10.70
C ASP A 141 -16.20 -1.97 -10.48
N MET A 142 -17.08 -1.36 -11.26
CA MET A 142 -17.51 0.03 -11.10
C MET A 142 -18.34 0.10 -9.81
N PHE A 143 -17.69 0.23 -8.65
CA PHE A 143 -18.40 0.41 -7.39
C PHE A 143 -18.96 1.84 -7.36
N THR A 144 -20.12 2.03 -7.96
CA THR A 144 -21.01 3.20 -7.79
C THR A 144 -21.72 3.19 -6.44
N GLY A 145 -21.27 2.36 -5.49
CA GLY A 145 -21.69 2.40 -4.11
C GLY A 145 -20.70 3.23 -3.28
N LYS A 146 -21.18 4.24 -2.57
CA LYS A 146 -20.49 4.70 -1.37
C LYS A 146 -20.24 3.46 -0.49
N CYS A 147 -18.99 3.10 -0.22
CA CYS A 147 -18.70 2.33 0.99
C CYS A 147 -19.06 3.23 2.17
N TYR A 148 -20.31 3.13 2.63
CA TYR A 148 -20.73 3.70 3.89
C TYR A 148 -20.01 2.93 5.00
N CYS A 149 -18.86 3.42 5.43
CA CYS A 149 -18.54 3.37 6.85
C CYS A 149 -19.20 4.61 7.43
N THR A 150 -20.42 4.45 7.95
CA THR A 150 -21.22 5.56 8.49
C THR A 150 -20.46 6.28 9.59
N PHE A 151 -20.16 7.56 9.36
CA PHE A 151 -19.81 8.52 10.41
C PHE A 151 -21.06 8.81 11.25
N PRO A 152 -21.06 8.63 12.57
CA PRO A 152 -21.94 9.41 13.41
C PRO A 152 -21.30 10.79 13.60
N THR A 153 -21.65 11.74 12.72
CA THR A 153 -21.54 13.16 13.05
C THR A 153 -22.69 13.48 14.01
N ASP A 154 -22.46 13.29 15.31
CA ASP A 154 -23.19 14.02 16.35
C ASP A 154 -22.51 13.81 17.71
N CYS A 155 -21.47 14.60 17.95
CA CYS A 155 -20.96 14.89 19.29
C CYS A 155 -20.48 16.34 19.33
N PHE A 156 -21.39 17.29 19.05
CA PHE A 156 -21.24 18.66 19.52
C PHE A 156 -22.61 19.29 19.77
N ALA A 157 -23.08 19.22 21.01
CA ALA A 157 -23.99 20.22 21.56
C ALA A 157 -23.61 20.47 23.02
N PRO A 158 -23.44 21.75 23.44
CA PRO A 158 -22.96 22.09 24.77
C PRO A 158 -24.07 21.92 25.82
N SER A 159 -23.67 21.48 27.01
CA SER A 159 -24.52 21.51 28.20
C SER A 159 -24.93 22.95 28.54
N ARG A 160 -26.24 23.21 28.55
CA ARG A 160 -26.85 24.22 29.43
C ARG A 160 -27.58 23.52 30.55
#